data_AF-A0A5J4Q3Z7-F1
#
_entry.id   AF-A0A5J4Q3Z7-F1
#
_cell.length_a   1.000
_cell.length_b   1.000
_cell.length_c   1.000
_cell.angle_alpha   90.00
_cell.angle_beta   90.00
_cell.angle_gamma   90.00
#
_symmetry.space_group_name_H-M   'P 1'
#
loop_
_entity.id
_entity.type
_entity.pdbx_description
1 polymer ?
#
loop_
_entity_poly.entity_id
_entity_poly.type
_entity_poly.pdbx_seq_one_letter_code
_entity_poly.pdbx_strand_id
1 'polypeptide(L)' 'MNARDQQKVIRAGFILIRPDDLPSPRIKVKDGKSCEWRTMTKFETKAARDREMKRLLELELIVQD' A
#
# COMPACT_ATOMS: atom_id res chain seq x y z
N MET A 1 -6.89 7.57 4.67
CA MET A 1 -7.43 8.67 3.82
C MET A 1 -8.90 8.41 3.41
N ASN A 2 -9.67 9.40 2.95
CA ASN A 2 -11.03 9.16 2.40
C ASN A 2 -10.99 8.66 0.95
N ALA A 3 -12.00 7.90 0.50
CA ALA A 3 -12.02 7.31 -0.84
C ALA A 3 -11.84 8.32 -1.99
N ARG A 4 -12.36 9.55 -1.81
CA ARG A 4 -12.24 10.63 -2.80
C ARG A 4 -10.82 11.20 -2.89
N ASP A 5 -10.10 11.25 -1.77
CA ASP A 5 -8.71 11.71 -1.74
C ASP A 5 -7.76 10.64 -2.27
N GLN A 6 -8.05 9.37 -1.97
CA GLN A 6 -7.33 8.24 -2.57
C GLN A 6 -7.39 8.30 -4.11
N GLN A 7 -8.56 8.61 -4.68
CA GLN A 7 -8.70 8.76 -6.13
C GLN A 7 -7.89 9.93 -6.69
N LYS A 8 -7.77 11.06 -5.98
CA LYS A 8 -6.95 12.19 -6.43
C LYS A 8 -5.47 11.81 -6.47
N VAL A 9 -4.97 11.17 -5.43
CA VAL A 9 -3.57 10.71 -5.31
C VAL A 9 -3.26 9.69 -6.42
N ILE A 10 -4.16 8.72 -6.64
CA ILE A 10 -4.04 7.76 -7.73
C ILE A 10 -4.07 8.43 -9.11
N ARG A 11 -4.97 9.40 -9.33
CA ARG A 11 -5.03 10.18 -10.59
C ARG A 11 -3.78 11.02 -10.84
N ALA A 12 -3.11 11.46 -9.77
CA ALA A 12 -1.83 12.16 -9.86
C ALA A 12 -0.65 11.21 -10.17
N GLY A 13 -0.88 9.90 -10.27
CA GLY A 13 0.13 8.91 -10.63
C GLY A 13 0.78 8.21 -9.43
N PHE A 14 0.34 8.50 -8.21
CA PHE A 14 0.84 7.85 -7.01
C PHE A 14 0.15 6.51 -6.76
N ILE A 15 0.87 5.63 -6.06
CA ILE A 15 0.42 4.32 -5.63
C ILE A 15 0.20 4.37 -4.13
N LEU A 16 -0.97 3.92 -3.70
CA LEU A 16 -1.29 3.85 -2.27
C LEU A 16 -0.94 2.48 -1.72
N ILE A 17 -0.28 2.46 -0.57
CA ILE A 17 0.02 1.23 0.16
C ILE A 17 -0.52 1.30 1.59
N ARG A 18 -0.87 0.13 2.13
CA ARG A 18 -1.40 -0.03 3.48
C ARG A 18 -0.88 -1.31 4.12
N PRO A 19 -0.42 -1.26 5.38
CA PRO A 19 -0.15 -2.47 6.15
C PRO A 19 -1.46 -3.14 6.57
N ASP A 20 -1.50 -4.47 6.49
CA ASP A 20 -2.60 -5.30 6.99
C ASP A 20 -2.01 -6.53 7.68
N ASP A 21 -2.58 -6.93 8.81
CA ASP A 21 -2.02 -7.98 9.68
C ASP A 21 -2.86 -9.26 9.74
N LEU A 22 -4.08 -9.27 9.19
CA LEU A 22 -5.04 -10.36 9.40
C LEU A 22 -5.40 -11.07 8.09
N PRO A 23 -5.34 -12.41 7.97
CA PRO A 23 -4.87 -13.38 8.96
C PRO A 23 -3.34 -13.52 9.00
N SER A 24 -2.62 -12.83 8.12
CA SER A 24 -1.16 -12.81 8.05
C SER A 24 -0.64 -11.40 7.76
N PRO A 25 0.56 -11.02 8.22
CA PRO A 25 1.21 -9.77 7.84
C PRO A 25 1.31 -9.65 6.32
N ARG A 26 0.79 -8.57 5.76
CA ARG A 26 0.77 -8.31 4.31
C ARG A 26 0.75 -6.82 4.03
N ILE A 27 1.16 -6.47 2.82
CA ILE A 27 1.02 -5.10 2.30
C ILE A 27 -0.06 -5.13 1.23
N LYS A 28 -1.05 -4.26 1.38
CA LYS A 28 -2.07 -3.99 0.38
C LYS A 28 -1.66 -2.79 -0.44
N VAL A 29 -1.96 -2.85 -1.73
CA VAL A 29 -1.69 -1.80 -2.70
C VAL A 29 -2.98 -1.41 -3.42
N LYS A 30 -3.11 -0.14 -3.74
CA LYS A 30 -4.18 0.41 -4.55
C LYS A 30 -3.58 1.37 -5.56
N ASP A 31 -3.82 1.11 -6.83
CA ASP A 31 -3.22 1.79 -7.97
C ASP A 31 -4.30 2.23 -8.96
N GLY A 32 -3.91 3.00 -9.99
CA GLY A 32 -4.83 3.50 -11.02
C GLY A 32 -5.44 2.41 -11.91
N LYS A 33 -4.95 1.18 -11.81
CA LYS A 33 -5.46 0.03 -12.59
C LYS A 33 -6.66 -0.62 -11.92
N SER A 34 -6.83 -0.48 -10.61
CA SER A 34 -7.93 -1.11 -9.88
C SER A 34 -8.40 -0.22 -8.74
N CYS A 35 -9.70 0.08 -8.70
CA CYS A 35 -10.31 0.85 -7.60
C CYS A 35 -10.32 0.09 -6.25
N GLU A 36 -9.86 -1.15 -6.23
CA GLU A 36 -9.87 -2.03 -5.07
C GLU A 36 -8.48 -2.27 -4.49
N TRP A 37 -8.44 -2.57 -3.19
CA TRP A 37 -7.23 -2.96 -2.48
C TRP A 37 -6.81 -4.38 -2.86
N ARG A 38 -5.59 -4.52 -3.36
CA ARG A 38 -5.01 -5.82 -3.73
C ARG A 38 -3.87 -6.18 -2.81
N THR A 39 -3.68 -7.46 -2.54
CA THR A 39 -2.52 -7.91 -1.73
C THR A 39 -1.30 -7.94 -2.65
N MET A 40 -0.26 -7.19 -2.29
CA MET A 40 1.00 -7.19 -3.03
C MET A 40 1.84 -8.41 -2.65
N THR A 41 2.17 -8.53 -1.37
CA THR A 41 2.99 -9.62 -0.80
C THR A 41 2.49 -9.96 0.59
N LYS A 42 2.58 -11.25 0.94
CA LYS A 42 2.42 -11.76 2.30
C LYS A 42 3.80 -11.94 2.93
N PHE A 43 3.90 -11.66 4.22
CA PHE A 43 5.13 -11.77 4.99
C PHE A 43 4.92 -12.76 6.14
N GLU A 44 5.98 -13.46 6.50
CA GLU A 44 5.97 -14.39 7.64
C GLU A 44 5.91 -13.64 8.97
N THR A 45 6.51 -12.45 9.05
CA THR A 45 6.60 -11.66 10.29
C THR A 45 6.22 -10.20 10.06
N LYS A 46 5.71 -9.55 11.13
CA LYS A 46 5.44 -8.11 11.13
C LYS A 46 6.69 -7.28 10.84
N ALA A 47 7.83 -7.71 11.39
CA ALA A 47 9.11 -7.05 11.15
C ALA A 47 9.56 -7.13 9.68
N ALA A 48 9.30 -8.25 8.98
CA ALA A 48 9.57 -8.35 7.55
C ALA A 48 8.67 -7.40 6.73
N ARG A 49 7.37 -7.34 7.05
CA ARG A 49 6.44 -6.39 6.45
C ARG A 49 6.90 -4.95 6.66
N ASP A 50 7.31 -4.58 7.88
CA ASP A 50 7.69 -3.20 8.20
C ASP A 50 8.97 -2.76 7.51
N ARG A 51 9.94 -3.67 7.34
CA ARG A 51 11.15 -3.40 6.54
C ARG A 51 10.81 -3.13 5.08
N GLU A 52 9.93 -3.94 4.51
CA GLU A 52 9.48 -3.74 3.13
C GLU A 52 8.63 -2.47 2.98
N MET A 53 7.74 -2.20 3.94
CA MET A 53 6.95 -0.98 3.98
C MET A 53 7.83 0.27 3.97
N LYS A 54 8.89 0.30 4.80
CA LYS A 54 9.85 1.41 4.81
C LYS A 54 10.55 1.57 3.46
N ARG A 55 11.00 0.47 2.88
CA ARG A 55 11.63 0.47 1.55
C ARG A 55 10.68 0.99 0.46
N LEU A 56 9.39 0.63 0.52
CA LEU A 56 8.39 1.14 -0.42
C LEU A 56 8.13 2.63 -0.23
N LEU A 57 8.13 3.13 1.01
CA LEU A 57 7.92 4.55 1.31
C LEU A 57 9.11 5.44 0.93
N GLU A 58 10.28 4.86 0.65
CA GLU A 58 11.41 5.57 0.05
C GLU A 58 11.20 5.86 -1.44
N LEU A 59 10.23 5.20 -2.09
CA LEU A 59 9.90 5.46 -3.50
C LEU A 59 9.02 6.70 -3.63
N GLU A 60 9.42 7.61 -4.53
CA GLU A 60 8.77 8.92 -4.74
C GLU A 60 7.28 8.81 -5.12
N LEU A 61 6.88 7.71 -5.74
CA LEU A 61 5.52 7.48 -6.23
C LEU A 61 4.63 6.73 -5.24
N ILE A 62 5.11 6.38 -4.05
CA ILE A 62 4.37 5.59 -3.08
C ILE A 62 3.95 6.44 -1.88
N VAL A 63 2.67 6.31 -1.51
CA VAL A 63 2.07 7.01 -0.38
C VAL A 63 1.35 6.02 0.52
N GLN A 64 1.48 6.20 1.84
CA GLN A 64 0.72 5.42 2.81
C GLN A 64 -0.70 6.00 2.98
N ASP A 65 -1.73 5.15 2.93
CA ASP A 65 -3.14 5.50 3.26
C ASP A 65 -3.41 5.52 4.77
#